data_AF-A0A7C6LH16-F1
#
_entry.id   AF-A0A7C6LH16-F1
#
_cell.length_a   1.000
_cell.length_b   1.000
_cell.length_c   1.000
_cell.angle_alpha   90.00
_cell.angle_beta   90.00
_cell.angle_gamma   90.00
#
_symmetry.space_group_name_H-M   'P 1'
#
loop_
_entity.id
_entity.type
_entity.pdbx_description
1 polymer ?
#
loop_
_entity_poly.entity_id
_entity_poly.type
_entity_poly.pdbx_seq_one_letter_code
_entity_poly.pdbx_strand_id
1 'polypeptide(L)'
;MRGLGHVAIRVKNFQRSLQWYIDMLGLEEAFRLYRDDGTLMAIYLYINGDNFIELFEKPDGGEVVVPELGLVHVCLHVENLKQTLDELAARGLKPTGEPRRGRAGALQCWITDPDGNRIELMEMLPDSQQALFLKKEEGRRRPGSFVDGRPRPHGDI
;
A
#
# COMPACT_ATOMS: atom_id res chain seq x y z
N MET A 1 3.89 -15.86 -4.21
CA MET A 1 3.42 -14.47 -4.43
C MET A 1 1.91 -14.48 -4.59
N ARG A 2 1.17 -13.57 -3.94
CA ARG A 2 -0.29 -13.46 -4.05
C ARG A 2 -0.75 -12.39 -5.05
N GLY A 3 0.04 -11.35 -5.22
CA GLY A 3 -0.27 -10.23 -6.11
C GLY A 3 0.60 -9.02 -5.79
N LEU A 4 0.17 -7.86 -6.28
CA LEU A 4 0.71 -6.59 -5.80
C LEU A 4 0.15 -6.34 -4.39
N GLY A 5 0.98 -5.78 -3.51
CA GLY A 5 0.50 -5.14 -2.29
C GLY A 5 0.23 -3.68 -2.57
N HIS A 6 1.26 -2.97 -3.04
CA HIS A 6 1.12 -1.58 -3.44
C HIS A 6 2.17 -1.16 -4.45
N VAL A 7 1.88 -0.06 -5.14
CA VAL A 7 2.87 0.68 -5.91
C VAL A 7 3.11 2.01 -5.21
N ALA A 8 4.37 2.26 -4.85
CA ALA A 8 4.75 3.51 -4.21
C ALA A 8 5.25 4.50 -5.26
N ILE A 9 4.70 5.71 -5.23
CA ILE A 9 5.08 6.79 -6.15
C ILE A 9 5.39 8.07 -5.39
N ARG A 10 6.32 8.84 -5.94
CA ARG A 10 6.68 10.16 -5.41
C ARG A 10 5.87 11.25 -6.10
N VAL A 11 5.28 12.11 -5.28
CA VAL A 11 4.50 13.28 -5.69
C VAL A 11 5.12 14.57 -5.14
N LYS A 12 4.80 15.71 -5.78
CA LYS A 12 5.28 17.03 -5.34
C LYS A 12 4.48 17.59 -4.16
N ASN A 13 3.22 17.22 -4.05
CA ASN A 13 2.31 17.74 -3.04
C ASN A 13 1.22 16.70 -2.74
N PHE A 14 1.09 16.29 -1.49
CA PHE A 14 0.11 15.32 -1.04
C PHE A 14 -1.31 15.75 -1.36
N GLN A 15 -1.69 16.95 -0.92
CA GLN A 15 -3.08 17.42 -1.01
C GLN A 15 -3.56 17.48 -2.48
N ARG A 16 -2.76 18.06 -3.37
CA ARG A 16 -3.09 18.16 -4.79
C ARG A 16 -3.21 16.77 -5.43
N SER A 17 -2.31 15.86 -5.09
CA SER A 17 -2.30 14.52 -5.69
C SER A 17 -3.46 13.68 -5.17
N LEU A 18 -3.69 13.69 -3.85
CA LEU A 18 -4.81 13.02 -3.20
C LEU A 18 -6.15 13.45 -3.82
N GLN A 19 -6.37 14.76 -3.94
CA GLN A 19 -7.59 15.30 -4.54
C GLN A 19 -7.79 14.79 -5.97
N TRP A 20 -6.73 14.79 -6.79
CA TRP A 20 -6.79 14.29 -8.16
C TRP A 20 -7.13 12.79 -8.22
N TYR A 21 -6.50 11.96 -7.38
CA TYR A 21 -6.77 10.51 -7.34
C TYR A 21 -8.21 10.20 -6.90
N ILE A 22 -8.75 10.97 -5.96
CA ILE A 22 -10.14 10.80 -5.51
C ILE A 22 -11.11 11.30 -6.59
N ASP A 23 -10.96 12.54 -7.05
CA ASP A 23 -11.97 13.16 -7.93
C ASP A 23 -11.96 12.59 -9.35
N MET A 24 -10.77 12.32 -9.90
CA MET A 24 -10.65 11.92 -11.30
C MET A 24 -10.72 10.41 -11.49
N LEU A 25 -10.26 9.64 -10.51
CA LEU A 25 -10.21 8.17 -10.60
C LEU A 25 -11.17 7.46 -9.64
N GLY A 26 -11.85 8.19 -8.75
CA GLY A 26 -12.81 7.62 -7.80
C GLY A 26 -12.15 6.74 -6.73
N LEU A 27 -10.84 6.89 -6.49
CA LEU A 27 -10.15 6.11 -5.46
C LEU A 27 -10.55 6.57 -4.05
N GLU A 28 -10.43 5.69 -3.07
CA GLU A 28 -10.66 6.02 -1.66
C GLU A 28 -9.32 6.17 -0.93
N GLU A 29 -9.23 7.18 -0.06
CA GLU A 29 -8.14 7.25 0.92
C GLU A 29 -8.32 6.14 1.97
N ALA A 30 -7.38 5.20 2.00
CA ALA A 30 -7.44 4.08 2.92
C ALA A 30 -6.99 4.47 4.33
N PHE A 31 -5.77 4.98 4.44
CA PHE A 31 -5.15 5.42 5.69
C PHE A 31 -3.91 6.27 5.42
N ARG A 32 -3.40 6.91 6.48
CA ARG A 32 -2.16 7.70 6.46
C ARG A 32 -1.14 7.11 7.40
N LEU A 33 0.14 7.22 7.04
CA LEU A 33 1.26 6.87 7.91
C LEU A 33 1.98 8.14 8.34
N TYR A 34 2.37 8.18 9.62
CA TYR A 34 3.06 9.31 10.22
C TYR A 34 4.47 8.91 10.70
N ARG A 35 5.38 9.86 10.70
CA ARG A 35 6.69 9.75 11.35
C ARG A 35 6.54 9.90 12.86
N ASP A 36 7.60 9.60 13.59
CA ASP A 36 7.60 9.64 15.06
C ASP A 36 7.45 11.08 15.60
N ASP A 37 7.81 12.08 14.79
CA ASP A 37 7.59 13.50 15.05
C ASP A 37 6.16 13.99 14.72
N GLY A 38 5.28 13.08 14.29
CA GLY A 38 3.90 13.39 13.90
C GLY A 38 3.73 13.96 12.49
N THR A 39 4.82 14.16 11.73
CA THR A 39 4.72 14.63 10.34
C THR A 39 4.17 13.54 9.43
N LEU A 40 3.38 13.93 8.42
CA LEU A 40 2.81 13.00 7.45
C LEU A 40 3.93 12.36 6.62
N MET A 41 3.98 11.03 6.64
CA MET A 41 4.99 10.25 5.92
C MET A 41 4.47 9.76 4.57
N ALA A 42 3.27 9.18 4.54
CA ALA A 42 2.68 8.57 3.35
C ALA A 42 1.15 8.55 3.42
N ILE A 43 0.51 8.48 2.24
CA ILE A 43 -0.94 8.29 2.09
C ILE A 43 -1.18 7.03 1.27
N TYR A 44 -2.03 6.13 1.76
CA TYR A 44 -2.46 4.95 1.01
C TYR A 44 -3.82 5.19 0.37
N LEU A 45 -3.91 4.91 -0.92
CA LEU A 45 -5.12 4.95 -1.73
C LEU A 45 -5.52 3.52 -2.09
N TYR A 46 -6.78 3.18 -1.89
CA TYR A 46 -7.32 1.88 -2.22
C TYR A 46 -7.79 1.82 -3.67
N ILE A 47 -7.38 0.78 -4.40
CA ILE A 47 -7.88 0.50 -5.76
C ILE A 47 -8.97 -0.58 -5.70
N ASN A 48 -8.58 -1.81 -5.34
CA ASN A 48 -9.44 -2.98 -5.24
C ASN A 48 -8.70 -4.14 -4.57
N GLY A 49 -9.42 -5.21 -4.19
CA GLY A 49 -8.81 -6.41 -3.62
C GLY A 49 -7.84 -6.07 -2.49
N ASP A 50 -6.57 -6.46 -2.65
CA ASP A 50 -5.47 -6.16 -1.73
C ASP A 50 -4.49 -5.10 -2.29
N ASN A 51 -4.90 -4.35 -3.33
CA ASN A 51 -4.03 -3.45 -4.09
C ASN A 51 -4.20 -1.98 -3.69
N PHE A 52 -3.07 -1.32 -3.45
CA PHE A 52 -3.01 0.09 -3.06
C PHE A 52 -2.03 0.91 -3.90
N ILE A 53 -2.20 2.23 -3.90
CA ILE A 53 -1.15 3.20 -4.25
C ILE A 53 -0.65 3.84 -2.97
N GLU A 54 0.66 3.87 -2.77
CA GLU A 54 1.31 4.61 -1.70
C GLU A 54 1.90 5.90 -2.25
N LEU A 55 1.45 7.04 -1.75
CA LEU A 55 2.01 8.34 -2.08
C LEU A 55 3.10 8.70 -1.07
N PHE A 56 4.25 9.12 -1.57
CA PHE A 56 5.28 9.84 -0.82
C PHE A 56 5.45 11.24 -1.38
N GLU A 57 5.48 12.25 -0.52
CA GLU A 57 5.88 13.58 -0.95
C GLU A 57 7.40 13.67 -1.02
N LYS A 58 7.91 14.37 -2.04
CA LYS A 58 9.33 14.67 -2.15
C LYS A 58 9.78 15.44 -0.89
N PRO A 59 10.89 15.05 -0.22
CA PRO A 59 11.46 15.88 0.84
C PRO A 59 12.01 17.19 0.25
N ASP A 60 11.84 18.29 0.98
CA ASP A 60 12.49 19.55 0.62
C ASP A 60 14.02 19.42 0.75
N GLY A 61 14.74 19.61 -0.36
CA GLY A 61 16.19 19.84 -0.39
C GLY A 61 17.14 18.66 -0.13
N GLY A 62 16.67 17.41 -0.08
CA GLY A 62 17.53 16.24 0.11
C GLY A 62 17.98 15.54 -1.18
N GLU A 63 19.20 14.96 -1.20
CA GLU A 63 19.59 13.96 -2.19
C GLU A 63 18.67 12.73 -2.07
N VAL A 64 18.15 12.24 -3.18
CA VAL A 64 17.26 11.08 -3.19
C VAL A 64 17.85 9.99 -4.09
N VAL A 65 18.01 8.78 -3.54
CA VAL A 65 18.52 7.57 -4.24
C VAL A 65 17.49 7.01 -5.25
N VAL A 66 16.32 7.63 -5.37
CA VAL A 66 15.22 7.24 -6.26
C VAL A 66 14.72 8.46 -7.02
N PRO A 67 14.07 8.29 -8.19
CA PRO A 67 13.70 9.39 -9.07
C PRO A 67 12.99 10.55 -8.35
N GLU A 68 13.31 11.79 -8.71
CA GLU A 68 12.71 12.99 -8.10
C GLU A 68 11.17 12.95 -8.13
N LEU A 69 10.61 12.33 -9.16
CA LEU A 69 9.20 11.98 -9.32
C LEU A 69 9.08 10.61 -9.98
N GLY A 70 7.97 9.91 -9.74
CA GLY A 70 7.69 8.61 -10.35
C GLY A 70 7.80 7.45 -9.37
N LEU A 71 8.11 6.26 -9.88
CA LEU A 71 8.13 5.02 -9.11
C LEU A 71 9.20 5.07 -8.01
N VAL A 72 8.80 4.76 -6.77
CA VAL A 72 9.70 4.60 -5.62
C VAL A 72 10.05 3.13 -5.44
N HIS A 73 9.02 2.28 -5.37
CA HIS A 73 9.16 0.83 -5.29
C HIS A 73 7.84 0.13 -5.65
N VAL A 74 7.95 -1.17 -5.92
CA VAL A 74 6.79 -2.07 -6.02
C VAL A 74 6.80 -3.00 -4.82
N CYS A 75 5.62 -3.21 -4.24
CA CYS A 75 5.41 -4.16 -3.16
C CYS A 75 4.68 -5.40 -3.69
N LEU A 76 5.22 -6.59 -3.39
CA LEU A 76 4.62 -7.89 -3.67
C LEU A 76 4.04 -8.48 -2.39
N HIS A 77 2.75 -8.79 -2.42
CA HIS A 77 2.07 -9.44 -1.30
C HIS A 77 2.43 -10.93 -1.25
N VAL A 78 2.87 -11.40 -0.09
CA VAL A 78 3.18 -12.79 0.22
C VAL A 78 2.33 -13.27 1.40
N GLU A 79 1.98 -14.56 1.40
CA GLU A 79 1.18 -15.17 2.47
C GLU A 79 1.99 -15.39 3.75
N ASN A 80 3.25 -15.79 3.60
CA ASN A 80 4.18 -16.00 4.71
C ASN A 80 5.56 -15.50 4.29
N LEU A 81 6.03 -14.44 4.94
CA LEU A 81 7.28 -13.78 4.60
C LEU A 81 8.46 -14.69 4.87
N LYS A 82 8.50 -15.36 6.02
CA LYS A 82 9.61 -16.25 6.38
C LYS A 82 9.77 -17.37 5.35
N GLN A 83 8.69 -18.09 5.05
CA GLN A 83 8.71 -19.17 4.07
C GLN A 83 9.14 -18.64 2.70
N THR A 84 8.62 -17.49 2.28
CA THR A 84 9.00 -16.89 0.99
C THR A 84 10.49 -16.58 0.93
N LEU A 85 11.07 -16.06 2.02
CA LEU A 85 12.50 -15.76 2.10
C LEU A 85 13.35 -17.04 2.08
N ASP A 86 12.93 -18.08 2.78
CA ASP A 86 13.61 -19.39 2.76
C ASP A 86 13.63 -19.97 1.33
N GLU A 87 12.50 -19.90 0.61
CA GLU A 87 12.38 -20.35 -0.78
C GLU A 87 13.22 -19.53 -1.76
N LEU A 88 13.31 -18.21 -1.56
CA LEU A 88 14.13 -17.31 -2.38
C LEU A 88 15.62 -17.50 -2.11
N ALA A 89 16.01 -17.71 -0.84
CA ALA A 89 17.38 -18.02 -0.46
C ALA A 89 17.86 -19.34 -1.11
N ALA A 90 16.99 -20.36 -1.16
CA ALA A 90 17.28 -21.61 -1.87
C ALA A 90 17.53 -21.42 -3.39
N ARG A 91 17.06 -20.32 -3.97
CA ARG A 91 17.30 -19.92 -5.37
C ARG A 91 18.48 -18.96 -5.54
N GLY A 92 19.20 -18.66 -4.46
CA GLY A 92 20.38 -17.78 -4.46
C GLY A 92 20.06 -16.30 -4.30
N LEU A 93 18.80 -15.91 -4.06
CA LEU A 93 18.47 -14.52 -3.76
C LEU A 93 18.86 -14.17 -2.32
N LYS A 94 19.58 -13.06 -2.16
CA LYS A 94 19.88 -12.47 -0.85
C LYS A 94 19.04 -11.20 -0.66
N PRO A 95 18.27 -11.10 0.43
CA PRO A 95 17.58 -9.86 0.74
C PRO A 95 18.57 -8.70 0.93
N THR A 96 18.14 -7.49 0.57
CA THR A 96 18.91 -6.26 0.78
C THR A 96 18.63 -5.61 2.13
N GLY A 97 17.77 -6.20 2.95
CA GLY A 97 17.59 -5.81 4.35
C GLY A 97 16.92 -6.91 5.17
N GLU A 98 16.98 -6.77 6.49
CA GLU A 98 16.39 -7.73 7.41
C GLU A 98 14.85 -7.65 7.45
N PRO A 99 14.15 -8.78 7.63
CA PRO A 99 12.71 -8.80 7.87
C PRO A 99 12.35 -7.97 9.11
N ARG A 100 11.36 -7.10 8.98
CA ARG A 100 10.90 -6.25 10.09
C ARG A 100 9.42 -5.94 9.97
N ARG A 101 8.82 -5.46 11.07
CA ARG A 101 7.49 -4.88 11.06
C ARG A 101 7.54 -3.42 10.58
N GLY A 102 6.83 -3.11 9.51
CA GLY A 102 6.74 -1.77 8.94
C GLY A 102 5.80 -0.85 9.73
N ARG A 103 5.80 0.45 9.40
CA ARG A 103 4.93 1.46 10.04
C ARG A 103 3.43 1.20 9.85
N ALA A 104 3.05 0.56 8.74
CA ALA A 104 1.67 0.10 8.51
C ALA A 104 1.31 -1.17 9.32
N GLY A 105 2.23 -1.73 10.11
CA GLY A 105 1.99 -2.92 10.92
C GLY A 105 2.16 -4.25 10.20
N ALA A 106 2.35 -4.27 8.87
CA ALA A 106 2.69 -5.46 8.09
C ALA A 106 4.14 -5.91 8.31
N LEU A 107 4.44 -7.20 8.10
CA LEU A 107 5.83 -7.66 8.00
C LEU A 107 6.37 -7.36 6.61
N GLN A 108 7.61 -6.91 6.51
CA GLN A 108 8.25 -6.59 5.24
C GLN A 108 9.72 -6.99 5.21
N CYS A 109 10.23 -7.29 4.03
CA CYS A 109 11.64 -7.47 3.73
C CYS A 109 11.95 -6.90 2.34
N TRP A 110 13.16 -6.37 2.15
CA TRP A 110 13.55 -5.71 0.90
C TRP A 110 14.44 -6.60 0.07
N ILE A 111 14.21 -6.58 -1.24
CA ILE A 111 15.05 -7.22 -2.25
C ILE A 111 15.34 -6.21 -3.38
N THR A 112 16.32 -6.54 -4.22
CA THR A 112 16.66 -5.73 -5.40
C THR A 112 16.77 -6.65 -6.60
N ASP A 113 16.17 -6.25 -7.71
CA ASP A 113 16.23 -7.00 -8.97
C ASP A 113 17.57 -6.76 -9.70
N PRO A 114 17.84 -7.44 -10.83
CA PRO A 114 19.09 -7.27 -11.58
C PRO A 114 19.35 -5.85 -12.08
N ASP A 115 18.31 -5.03 -12.23
CA ASP A 115 18.39 -3.67 -12.77
C ASP A 115 18.42 -2.60 -11.66
N GLY A 116 18.43 -3.01 -10.39
CA GLY A 116 18.50 -2.10 -9.25
C GLY A 116 17.14 -1.63 -8.74
N ASN A 117 16.02 -2.15 -9.27
CA ASN A 117 14.70 -1.80 -8.77
C ASN A 117 14.49 -2.37 -7.36
N ARG A 118 14.00 -1.51 -6.47
CA ARG A 118 13.67 -1.91 -5.09
C ARG A 118 12.30 -2.57 -5.06
N ILE A 119 12.25 -3.76 -4.48
CA ILE A 119 11.02 -4.52 -4.30
C ILE A 119 10.83 -4.81 -2.82
N GLU A 120 9.64 -4.52 -2.32
CA GLU A 120 9.21 -4.88 -0.97
C GLU A 120 8.44 -6.21 -1.03
N LEU A 121 8.84 -7.19 -0.24
CA LEU A 121 8.03 -8.37 0.04
C LEU A 121 7.24 -8.10 1.31
N MET A 122 5.92 -8.15 1.25
CA MET A 122 5.05 -7.80 2.37
C MET A 122 4.08 -8.92 2.72
N GLU A 123 4.03 -9.28 3.99
CA GLU A 123 2.97 -10.10 4.57
C GLU A 123 2.02 -9.20 5.38
N MET A 124 0.75 -9.15 4.99
CA MET A 124 -0.26 -8.42 5.75
C MET A 124 -0.63 -9.18 7.01
N LEU A 125 -0.29 -8.61 8.17
CA LEU A 125 -0.75 -9.11 9.45
C LEU A 125 -2.20 -8.65 9.73
N PRO A 126 -3.00 -9.38 10.53
CA PRO A 126 -4.40 -9.03 10.80
C PRO A 126 -4.61 -7.63 11.41
N ASP A 127 -3.60 -7.10 12.09
CA ASP A 127 -3.58 -5.79 12.73
C ASP A 127 -2.78 -4.74 11.92
N SER A 128 -2.37 -5.07 10.70
CA SER A 128 -1.83 -4.09 9.76
C SER A 128 -2.92 -3.15 9.25
N GLN A 129 -2.57 -1.91 8.94
CA GLN A 129 -3.49 -0.89 8.44
C GLN A 129 -4.20 -1.33 7.16
N GLN A 130 -3.49 -2.05 6.27
CA GLN A 130 -4.08 -2.65 5.07
C GLN A 130 -5.18 -3.65 5.46
N ALA A 131 -4.89 -4.62 6.32
CA ALA A 131 -5.86 -5.63 6.74
C ALA A 131 -7.07 -5.01 7.48
N LEU A 132 -6.82 -4.02 8.33
CA LEU A 132 -7.87 -3.29 9.05
C LEU A 132 -8.79 -2.53 8.08
N PHE A 133 -8.22 -1.89 7.06
CA PHE A 133 -8.99 -1.22 6.02
C PHE A 133 -9.82 -2.24 5.21
N LEU A 134 -9.21 -3.33 4.74
CA LEU A 134 -9.91 -4.35 3.96
C LEU A 134 -11.08 -4.99 4.72
N LYS A 135 -10.91 -5.26 6.02
CA LYS A 135 -11.99 -5.76 6.88
C LYS A 135 -13.16 -4.79 6.96
N LYS A 136 -12.89 -3.47 7.00
CA LYS A 136 -13.92 -2.42 6.94
C LYS A 136 -14.61 -2.40 5.58
N GLU A 137 -13.85 -2.53 4.50
CA GLU A 137 -14.38 -2.56 3.13
C GLU A 137 -15.29 -3.76 2.87
N GLU A 138 -14.90 -4.95 3.32
CA GLU A 138 -15.75 -6.13 3.26
C GLU A 138 -17.07 -5.92 4.00
N GLY A 139 -17.02 -5.26 5.16
CA GLY A 139 -18.21 -4.88 5.92
C GLY A 139 -19.14 -3.94 5.15
N ARG A 140 -18.59 -2.98 4.39
CA ARG A 140 -19.36 -2.05 3.54
C ARG A 140 -19.97 -2.72 2.31
N ARG A 141 -19.28 -3.72 1.74
CA ARG A 141 -19.71 -4.43 0.51
C ARG A 141 -20.75 -5.52 0.73
N ARG A 142 -20.94 -6.00 1.97
CA ARG A 142 -22.00 -6.97 2.27
C ARG A 142 -23.38 -6.31 2.13
N PRO A 143 -24.28 -6.83 1.26
CA PRO A 143 -25.64 -6.32 1.19
C PRO A 143 -26.42 -6.74 2.44
N GLY A 144 -26.74 -5.78 3.32
CA GLY A 144 -27.88 -5.83 4.23
C GLY A 144 -27.61 -6.13 5.72
N SER A 145 -27.69 -5.09 6.55
CA SER A 145 -28.79 -5.06 7.51
C SER A 145 -30.00 -4.49 6.77
N PHE A 146 -30.92 -5.36 6.37
CA PHE A 146 -32.19 -4.93 5.77
C PHE A 146 -33.13 -4.49 6.89
N VAL A 147 -33.73 -3.31 6.75
CA VAL A 147 -35.07 -3.03 7.27
C VAL A 147 -35.95 -2.83 6.03
N ASP A 148 -36.93 -3.71 5.87
CA ASP A 148 -38.06 -3.61 4.92
C ASP A 148 -37.80 -3.78 3.41
N GLY A 149 -36.85 -4.65 3.03
CA GLY A 149 -36.96 -5.48 1.81
C GLY A 149 -37.07 -4.78 0.44
N ARG A 150 -36.69 -3.51 0.29
CA ARG A 150 -36.65 -2.85 -1.03
C ARG A 150 -35.29 -2.23 -1.34
N PRO A 151 -34.75 -2.41 -2.56
CA PRO A 151 -33.54 -1.70 -2.98
C PRO A 151 -33.80 -0.19 -3.07
N ARG A 152 -32.79 0.60 -2.68
CA ARG A 152 -32.82 2.06 -2.82
C ARG A 152 -32.84 2.42 -4.32
N PRO A 153 -33.71 3.34 -4.77
CA PRO A 153 -33.68 3.79 -6.16
C PRO A 153 -32.33 4.47 -6.44
N HIS A 154 -31.72 4.12 -7.56
CA HIS A 154 -30.60 4.86 -8.12
C HIS A 154 -31.07 6.29 -8.36
N GLY A 155 -30.44 7.25 -7.69
CA GLY A 155 -30.66 8.66 -7.96
C GLY A 155 -29.99 9.02 -9.28
N ASP A 156 -30.80 9.46 -10.23
CA ASP A 156 -30.34 10.21 -11.39
C ASP A 156 -29.95 11.64 -10.98
N ILE A 157 -28.94 12.16 -11.70
CA ILE A 157 -28.37 13.53 -11.75
C ILE A 157 -27.22 13.80 -10.76
#